data_AF-A0A261FWM0-F1
#
_entry.id   AF-A0A261FWM0-F1
#
_cell.length_a   1.000
_cell.length_b   1.000
_cell.length_c   1.000
_cell.angle_alpha   90.00
_cell.angle_beta   90.00
_cell.angle_gamma   90.00
#
_symmetry.space_group_name_H-M   'P 1'
#
loop_
_entity.id
_entity.type
_entity.pdbx_description
1 polymer ?
#
loop_
_entity_poly.entity_id
_entity_poly.type
_entity_poly.pdbx_seq_one_letter_code
_entity_poly.pdbx_strand_id
1 'polypeptide(L)'
;IDDMFKAIGEQTVTVPGTDMAETIIPSIARDIKQIKDRRRNLASQVEELLNDHPLLTVLTSMPGIGARTASNILLAIGGNISNFKNAAHLAAYAGIAPITSQSGTSIKGEHPARGGNKRLKNALWQSAFVASTKHPPSIAYYKRKRGQGKHHNAAIICLARRRCDVIYSMLKNGTLYQEQTLAA
;
A
#
# COMPACT_ATOMS: atom_id res chain seq x y z
N ILE A 1 -13.85 -42.82 11.16
CA ILE A 1 -14.90 -41.79 11.37
C ILE A 1 -15.88 -42.29 12.43
N ASP A 2 -16.37 -43.53 12.31
CA ASP A 2 -17.27 -44.14 13.30
C ASP A 2 -16.67 -44.21 14.72
N ASP A 3 -15.39 -44.56 14.87
CA ASP A 3 -14.73 -44.59 16.18
C ASP A 3 -14.64 -43.20 16.85
N MET A 4 -14.54 -42.14 16.05
CA MET A 4 -14.49 -40.76 16.56
C MET A 4 -15.84 -40.33 17.10
N PHE A 5 -16.94 -40.64 16.39
CA PHE A 5 -18.28 -40.36 16.85
C PHE A 5 -18.68 -41.22 18.06
N LYS A 6 -18.20 -42.47 18.13
CA LYS A 6 -18.38 -43.33 19.30
C LYS A 6 -17.68 -42.74 20.55
N ALA A 7 -16.44 -42.29 20.42
CA ALA A 7 -15.70 -41.67 21.52
C ALA A 7 -16.34 -40.34 22.01
N ILE A 8 -16.92 -39.54 21.12
CA ILE A 8 -17.69 -38.35 21.48
C ILE A 8 -18.97 -38.72 22.25
N GLY A 9 -19.64 -39.82 21.88
CA GLY A 9 -20.84 -40.30 22.56
C GLY A 9 -20.60 -40.86 23.97
N GLU A 10 -19.37 -41.27 24.28
CA GLU A 10 -18.96 -41.76 25.61
C GLU A 10 -18.52 -40.61 26.55
N GLN A 11 -18.44 -39.36 26.04
CA GLN A 11 -17.99 -38.19 26.80
C GLN A 11 -19.09 -37.66 27.73
N THR A 12 -18.88 -37.77 29.04
CA THR A 12 -19.89 -37.44 30.07
C THR A 12 -19.67 -36.10 30.78
N VAL A 13 -18.56 -35.41 30.50
CA VAL A 13 -18.22 -34.12 31.12
C VAL A 13 -18.62 -32.98 30.20
N THR A 14 -19.71 -32.28 30.52
CA THR A 14 -20.07 -31.02 29.88
C THR A 14 -19.39 -29.86 30.60
N VAL A 15 -18.61 -29.07 29.85
CA VAL A 15 -18.01 -27.84 30.38
C VAL A 15 -19.11 -26.78 30.45
N PRO A 16 -19.28 -26.08 31.59
CA PRO A 16 -20.25 -25.00 31.69
C PRO A 16 -20.00 -23.95 30.59
N GLY A 17 -21.00 -23.72 29.73
CA GLY A 17 -20.91 -22.78 28.61
C GLY A 17 -20.66 -23.40 27.23
N THR A 18 -20.52 -24.73 27.11
CA THR A 18 -20.41 -25.41 25.80
C THR A 18 -21.61 -25.11 24.88
N ASP A 19 -22.84 -25.26 25.37
CA ASP A 19 -24.06 -24.99 24.59
C ASP A 19 -24.16 -23.52 24.15
N MET A 20 -23.69 -22.63 25.02
CA MET A 20 -23.62 -21.20 24.73
C MET A 20 -22.55 -20.92 23.67
N ALA A 21 -21.39 -21.58 23.73
CA ALA A 21 -20.32 -21.47 22.74
C ALA A 21 -20.76 -22.00 21.37
N GLU A 22 -21.52 -23.11 21.33
CA GLU A 22 -22.11 -23.67 20.10
C GLU A 22 -23.09 -22.70 19.43
N THR A 23 -23.69 -21.78 20.18
CA THR A 23 -24.59 -20.76 19.62
C THR A 23 -23.85 -19.47 19.27
N ILE A 24 -22.98 -18.99 20.16
CA ILE A 24 -22.27 -17.70 20.02
C ILE A 24 -21.23 -17.76 18.92
N ILE A 25 -20.42 -18.83 18.84
CA ILE A 25 -19.32 -18.91 17.86
C ILE A 25 -19.85 -18.85 16.42
N PRO A 26 -20.88 -19.63 16.01
CA PRO A 26 -21.46 -19.51 14.67
C PRO A 26 -22.14 -18.18 14.42
N SER A 27 -22.69 -17.52 15.44
CA SER A 27 -23.24 -16.16 15.31
C SER A 27 -22.14 -15.15 14.97
N ILE A 28 -21.06 -15.10 15.75
CA ILE A 28 -19.93 -14.20 15.50
C ILE A 28 -19.26 -14.51 14.16
N ALA A 29 -19.13 -15.79 13.80
CA ALA A 29 -18.59 -16.18 12.49
C ALA A 29 -19.45 -15.67 11.33
N ARG A 30 -20.78 -15.70 11.46
CA ARG A 30 -21.71 -15.12 10.47
C ARG A 30 -21.55 -13.61 10.39
N ASP A 31 -21.42 -12.91 11.50
CA ASP A 31 -21.21 -11.46 11.53
C ASP A 31 -19.90 -11.06 10.85
N ILE A 32 -18.80 -11.76 11.17
CA ILE A 32 -17.50 -11.56 10.53
C ILE A 32 -17.60 -11.77 9.02
N LYS A 33 -18.29 -12.84 8.59
CA LYS A 33 -18.51 -13.11 7.16
C LYS A 33 -19.27 -11.97 6.50
N GLN A 34 -20.38 -11.54 7.10
CA GLN A 34 -21.22 -10.47 6.56
C GLN A 34 -20.45 -9.14 6.43
N ILE A 35 -19.65 -8.78 7.44
CA ILE A 35 -18.81 -7.57 7.41
C ILE A 35 -17.75 -7.69 6.31
N LYS A 36 -17.11 -8.86 6.15
CA LYS A 36 -16.12 -9.09 5.08
C LYS A 36 -16.75 -8.98 3.69
N ASP A 37 -17.97 -9.46 3.52
CA ASP A 37 -18.71 -9.40 2.25
C ASP A 37 -19.13 -7.96 1.93
N ARG A 38 -19.69 -7.24 2.90
CA ARG A 38 -20.00 -5.81 2.75
C ARG A 38 -18.77 -4.98 2.38
N ARG A 39 -17.63 -5.23 3.03
CA ARG A 39 -16.36 -4.56 2.73
C ARG A 39 -15.90 -4.82 1.29
N ARG A 40 -16.05 -6.05 0.80
CA ARG A 40 -15.72 -6.41 -0.59
C ARG A 40 -16.63 -5.68 -1.58
N ASN A 41 -17.94 -5.71 -1.36
CA ASN A 41 -18.90 -5.04 -2.23
C ASN A 41 -18.66 -3.53 -2.30
N LEU A 42 -18.41 -2.88 -1.16
CA LEU A 42 -18.11 -1.45 -1.11
C LEU A 42 -16.80 -1.12 -1.83
N ALA A 43 -15.77 -1.97 -1.69
CA ALA A 43 -14.52 -1.79 -2.41
C ALA A 43 -14.73 -1.86 -3.94
N SER A 44 -15.55 -2.80 -4.41
CA SER A 44 -15.90 -2.91 -5.84
C SER A 44 -16.66 -1.69 -6.34
N GLN A 45 -17.64 -1.18 -5.58
CA GLN A 45 -18.38 0.04 -5.95
C GLN A 45 -17.48 1.28 -6.03
N VAL A 46 -16.50 1.40 -5.11
CA VAL A 46 -15.51 2.49 -5.16
C VAL A 46 -14.58 2.33 -6.36
N GLU A 47 -14.16 1.11 -6.68
CA GLU A 47 -13.35 0.84 -7.88
C GLU A 47 -14.14 1.19 -9.16
N GLU A 48 -15.44 0.87 -9.22
CA GLU A 48 -16.33 1.21 -10.35
C GLU A 48 -16.55 2.72 -10.50
N LEU A 49 -16.84 3.44 -9.41
CA LEU A 49 -16.98 4.90 -9.43
C LEU A 49 -15.70 5.61 -9.90
N LEU A 50 -14.53 5.02 -9.61
CA LEU A 50 -13.25 5.61 -9.98
C LEU A 50 -12.79 5.23 -11.39
N ASN A 51 -13.40 4.25 -12.06
CA ASN A 51 -12.99 3.81 -13.41
C ASN A 51 -13.10 4.94 -14.44
N ASP A 52 -14.08 5.83 -14.31
CA ASP A 52 -14.25 6.97 -15.23
C ASP A 52 -13.39 8.18 -14.88
N HIS A 53 -12.59 8.10 -13.80
CA HIS A 53 -11.80 9.24 -13.35
C HIS A 53 -10.51 9.37 -14.21
N PRO A 54 -10.29 10.50 -14.91
CA PRO A 54 -9.14 10.65 -15.83
C PRO A 54 -7.78 10.43 -15.16
N LEU A 55 -7.64 10.85 -13.89
CA LEU A 55 -6.42 10.64 -13.11
C LEU A 55 -6.15 9.16 -12.76
N LEU A 56 -7.16 8.29 -12.79
CA LEU A 56 -6.96 6.85 -12.59
C LEU A 56 -6.18 6.28 -13.77
N THR A 57 -6.59 6.58 -15.00
CA THR A 57 -5.89 6.19 -16.24
C THR A 57 -4.47 6.72 -16.28
N VAL A 58 -4.26 7.96 -15.84
CA VAL A 58 -2.93 8.54 -15.68
C VAL A 58 -2.08 7.68 -14.76
N LEU A 59 -2.54 7.37 -13.55
CA LEU A 59 -1.75 6.60 -12.58
C LEU A 59 -1.53 5.14 -13.00
N THR A 60 -2.53 4.47 -13.55
CA THR A 60 -2.43 3.06 -13.96
C THR A 60 -1.55 2.84 -15.17
N SER A 61 -1.27 3.89 -15.97
CA SER A 61 -0.27 3.83 -17.05
C SER A 61 1.16 3.58 -16.53
N MET A 62 1.45 3.87 -15.26
CA MET A 62 2.77 3.61 -14.66
C MET A 62 2.91 2.14 -14.24
N PRO A 63 3.92 1.40 -14.73
CA PRO A 63 4.16 0.01 -14.34
C PRO A 63 4.28 -0.15 -12.83
N GLY A 64 3.50 -1.08 -12.26
CA GLY A 64 3.43 -1.33 -10.82
C GLY A 64 2.29 -0.62 -10.08
N ILE A 65 1.48 0.19 -10.78
CA ILE A 65 0.28 0.81 -10.21
C ILE A 65 -0.96 0.16 -10.83
N GLY A 66 -1.70 -0.63 -10.04
CA GLY A 66 -3.03 -1.12 -10.40
C GLY A 66 -4.13 -0.17 -9.92
N ALA A 67 -5.38 -0.42 -10.38
CA ALA A 67 -6.55 0.41 -10.04
C ALA A 67 -6.65 0.70 -8.53
N ARG A 68 -6.64 -0.34 -7.69
CA ARG A 68 -6.68 -0.17 -6.22
C ARG A 68 -5.54 0.69 -5.66
N THR A 69 -4.32 0.55 -6.18
CA THR A 69 -3.18 1.35 -5.72
C THR A 69 -3.35 2.81 -6.15
N ALA A 70 -3.80 3.03 -7.39
CA ALA A 70 -4.12 4.36 -7.90
C ALA A 70 -5.24 5.03 -7.09
N SER A 71 -6.35 4.33 -6.83
CA SER A 71 -7.45 4.80 -5.99
C SER A 71 -6.97 5.20 -4.60
N ASN A 72 -6.13 4.37 -3.96
CA ASN A 72 -5.56 4.69 -2.65
C ASN A 72 -4.66 5.93 -2.68
N ILE A 73 -3.90 6.15 -3.76
CA ILE A 73 -3.10 7.36 -3.95
C ILE A 73 -4.03 8.57 -4.06
N LEU A 74 -5.02 8.52 -4.97
CA LEU A 74 -5.96 9.62 -5.21
C LEU A 74 -6.77 9.99 -3.95
N LEU A 75 -7.30 8.99 -3.24
CA LEU A 75 -8.03 9.21 -1.99
C LEU A 75 -7.11 9.80 -0.91
N ALA A 76 -5.87 9.35 -0.82
CA ALA A 76 -4.95 9.84 0.20
C ALA A 76 -4.44 11.26 -0.05
N ILE A 77 -4.40 11.73 -1.30
CA ILE A 77 -4.07 13.12 -1.66
C ILE A 77 -5.28 14.06 -1.67
N GLY A 78 -6.49 13.53 -1.49
CA GLY A 78 -7.74 14.30 -1.54
C GLY A 78 -8.19 14.67 -2.96
N GLY A 79 -7.86 13.84 -3.96
CA GLY A 79 -8.31 13.99 -5.34
C GLY A 79 -7.61 15.08 -6.17
N ASN A 80 -6.88 16.02 -5.55
CA ASN A 80 -6.19 17.09 -6.25
C ASN A 80 -4.72 17.22 -5.81
N ILE A 81 -3.80 17.04 -6.77
CA ILE A 81 -2.36 17.15 -6.53
C ILE A 81 -1.90 18.60 -6.26
N SER A 82 -2.71 19.59 -6.64
CA SER A 82 -2.44 21.03 -6.44
C SER A 82 -2.30 21.42 -4.97
N ASN A 83 -2.79 20.57 -4.05
CA ASN A 83 -2.59 20.72 -2.61
C ASN A 83 -1.11 20.62 -2.21
N PHE A 84 -0.26 20.05 -3.08
CA PHE A 84 1.17 19.88 -2.83
C PHE A 84 1.99 20.80 -3.75
N LYS A 85 2.78 21.69 -3.14
CA LYS A 85 3.64 22.65 -3.86
C LYS A 85 4.64 21.98 -4.81
N ASN A 86 5.18 20.83 -4.41
CA ASN A 86 6.11 20.04 -5.20
C ASN A 86 6.10 18.57 -4.77
N ALA A 87 6.81 17.72 -5.51
CA ALA A 87 6.93 16.30 -5.19
C ALA A 87 7.59 16.01 -3.83
N ALA A 88 8.48 16.90 -3.36
CA ALA A 88 9.08 16.76 -2.04
C ALA A 88 8.06 16.93 -0.91
N HIS A 89 7.10 17.86 -1.05
CA HIS A 89 5.98 18.01 -0.12
C HIS A 89 5.09 16.76 -0.10
N LEU A 90 4.80 16.18 -1.28
CA LEU A 90 4.05 14.92 -1.36
C LEU A 90 4.80 13.78 -0.65
N ALA A 91 6.11 13.66 -0.88
CA ALA A 91 6.94 12.64 -0.26
C ALA A 91 7.07 12.81 1.27
N ALA A 92 7.13 14.06 1.74
CA ALA A 92 7.13 14.39 3.16
C ALA A 92 5.76 14.04 3.80
N TYR A 93 4.66 14.42 3.15
CA TYR A 93 3.30 14.08 3.59
C TYR A 93 3.09 12.56 3.66
N ALA A 94 3.60 11.82 2.67
CA ALA A 94 3.56 10.35 2.67
C ALA A 94 4.50 9.71 3.71
N GLY A 95 5.44 10.45 4.31
CA GLY A 95 6.43 9.87 5.23
C GLY A 95 7.42 8.91 4.55
N ILE A 96 7.75 9.16 3.28
CA ILE A 96 8.79 8.43 2.53
C ILE A 96 10.05 9.28 2.28
N ALA A 97 9.95 10.60 2.46
CA ALA A 97 11.14 11.45 2.49
C ALA A 97 11.97 11.18 3.76
N PRO A 98 13.31 11.15 3.67
CA PRO A 98 14.16 11.12 4.86
C PRO A 98 13.94 12.40 5.68
N ILE A 99 14.10 12.28 7.01
CA ILE A 99 14.08 13.41 7.93
C ILE A 99 15.53 13.68 8.35
N THR A 100 15.96 14.93 8.17
CA THR A 100 17.25 15.40 8.68
C THR A 100 17.13 15.68 10.17
N SER A 101 17.94 15.04 11.00
CA SER A 101 18.05 15.38 12.42
C SER A 101 19.08 16.49 12.59
N GLN A 102 18.62 17.70 12.91
CA GLN A 102 19.47 18.85 13.17
C GLN A 102 19.29 19.33 14.61
N SER A 103 20.40 19.63 15.28
CA SER A 103 20.42 20.21 16.64
C SER A 103 21.31 21.44 16.61
N GLY A 104 20.72 22.64 16.67
CA GLY A 104 21.45 23.89 16.47
C GLY A 104 22.13 23.92 15.10
N THR A 105 23.45 24.09 15.07
CA THR A 105 24.27 24.07 13.85
C THR A 105 24.71 22.67 13.40
N SER A 106 24.50 21.64 14.23
CA SER A 106 24.96 20.27 13.94
C SER A 106 23.91 19.45 13.19
N ILE A 107 24.29 18.86 12.06
CA ILE A 107 23.49 17.89 11.29
C ILE A 107 23.92 16.47 11.72
N LYS A 108 23.01 15.74 12.38
CA LYS A 108 23.23 14.39 12.92
C LYS A 108 22.91 13.27 11.92
N GLY A 109 22.65 13.63 10.66
CA GLY A 109 22.35 12.71 9.57
C GLY A 109 20.85 12.61 9.24
N GLU A 110 20.54 11.67 8.36
CA GLU A 110 19.19 11.41 7.85
C GLU A 110 18.63 10.10 8.42
N HIS A 111 17.36 10.13 8.83
CA HIS A 111 16.66 8.95 9.32
C HIS A 111 15.30 8.77 8.63
N PRO A 112 14.76 7.52 8.58
CA PRO A 112 13.44 7.28 8.02
C PRO A 112 12.34 8.03 8.79
N ALA A 113 11.41 8.64 8.06
CA ALA A 113 10.24 9.26 8.67
C ALA A 113 9.37 8.21 9.39
N ARG A 114 9.08 8.49 10.68
CA ARG A 114 8.14 7.69 11.50
C ARG A 114 6.69 8.17 11.39
N GLY A 115 6.47 9.41 10.95
CA GLY A 115 5.15 10.01 10.71
C GLY A 115 4.68 9.93 9.26
N GLY A 116 3.65 10.71 8.93
CA GLY A 116 3.06 10.82 7.59
C GLY A 116 1.82 9.95 7.34
N ASN A 117 1.20 10.14 6.18
CA ASN A 117 0.02 9.38 5.77
C ASN A 117 0.39 7.93 5.45
N LYS A 118 0.08 7.02 6.36
CA LYS A 118 0.39 5.58 6.24
C LYS A 118 -0.28 4.91 5.05
N ARG A 119 -1.48 5.36 4.64
CA ARG A 119 -2.17 4.79 3.47
C ARG A 119 -1.41 5.14 2.19
N LEU A 120 -1.01 6.40 2.04
CA LEU A 120 -0.20 6.84 0.91
C LEU A 120 1.17 6.16 0.90
N LYS A 121 1.83 6.07 2.06
CA LYS A 121 3.11 5.35 2.22
C LYS A 121 3.02 3.91 1.72
N ASN A 122 1.99 3.20 2.16
CA ASN A 122 1.78 1.80 1.78
C ASN A 122 1.50 1.68 0.28
N ALA A 123 0.67 2.56 -0.31
CA ALA A 123 0.40 2.55 -1.74
C ALA A 123 1.67 2.78 -2.58
N LEU A 124 2.50 3.76 -2.18
CA LEU A 124 3.77 4.04 -2.85
C LEU A 124 4.79 2.91 -2.67
N TRP A 125 4.82 2.27 -1.49
CA TRP A 125 5.66 1.11 -1.25
C TRP A 125 5.24 -0.08 -2.12
N GLN A 126 3.94 -0.40 -2.20
CA GLN A 126 3.42 -1.47 -3.04
C GLN A 126 3.72 -1.23 -4.52
N SER A 127 3.53 0.02 -4.97
CA SER A 127 3.89 0.47 -6.31
C SER A 127 5.37 0.22 -6.64
N ALA A 128 6.25 0.56 -5.71
CA ALA A 128 7.69 0.33 -5.84
C ALA A 128 8.07 -1.15 -5.77
N PHE A 129 7.45 -1.92 -4.89
CA PHE A 129 7.70 -3.35 -4.72
C PHE A 129 7.39 -4.11 -6.01
N VAL A 130 6.20 -3.91 -6.60
CA VAL A 130 5.84 -4.54 -7.87
C VAL A 130 6.77 -4.08 -9.00
N ALA A 131 7.05 -2.77 -9.10
CA ALA A 131 7.95 -2.25 -10.12
C ALA A 131 9.39 -2.77 -9.98
N SER A 132 9.85 -3.09 -8.77
CA SER A 132 11.18 -3.64 -8.51
C SER A 132 11.41 -5.03 -9.10
N THR A 133 10.35 -5.70 -9.57
CA THR A 133 10.40 -7.04 -10.18
C THR A 133 9.96 -7.04 -11.65
N LYS A 134 9.10 -6.11 -12.07
CA LYS A 134 8.47 -6.14 -13.40
C LYS A 134 8.85 -4.98 -14.34
N HIS A 135 9.48 -3.92 -13.85
CA HIS A 135 9.76 -2.72 -14.65
C HIS A 135 11.28 -2.50 -14.78
N PRO A 136 11.88 -2.68 -15.97
CA PRO A 136 13.34 -2.71 -16.13
C PRO A 136 14.10 -1.52 -15.53
N PRO A 137 13.70 -0.24 -15.74
CA PRO A 137 14.35 0.90 -15.09
C PRO A 137 14.25 0.88 -13.55
N SER A 138 13.14 0.37 -13.01
CA SER A 138 12.95 0.22 -11.56
C SER A 138 13.76 -0.94 -10.98
N ILE A 139 13.87 -2.06 -11.72
CA ILE A 139 14.74 -3.20 -11.36
C ILE A 139 16.20 -2.73 -11.29
N ALA A 140 16.67 -2.00 -12.32
CA ALA A 140 18.04 -1.48 -12.36
C ALA A 140 18.32 -0.54 -11.18
N TYR A 141 17.40 0.39 -10.89
CA TYR A 141 17.54 1.29 -9.75
C TYR A 141 17.57 0.52 -8.41
N TYR A 142 16.66 -0.44 -8.23
CA TYR A 142 16.58 -1.26 -7.03
C TYR A 142 17.87 -2.06 -6.82
N LYS A 143 18.36 -2.76 -7.85
CA LYS A 143 19.63 -3.51 -7.81
C LYS A 143 20.81 -2.60 -7.47
N ARG A 144 20.89 -1.41 -8.08
CA ARG A 144 21.91 -0.41 -7.74
C ARG A 144 21.88 -0.02 -6.26
N LYS A 145 20.68 0.22 -5.70
CA LYS A 145 20.53 0.54 -4.26
C LYS A 145 20.91 -0.63 -3.36
N ARG A 146 20.61 -1.88 -3.74
CA ARG A 146 21.08 -3.08 -3.04
C ARG A 146 22.61 -3.20 -3.09
N GLY A 147 23.23 -2.93 -4.23
CA GLY A 147 24.70 -2.89 -4.39
C GLY A 147 25.40 -1.81 -3.56
N GLN A 148 24.69 -0.71 -3.24
CA GLN A 148 25.16 0.32 -2.30
C GLN A 148 25.00 -0.09 -0.81
N GLY A 149 24.75 -1.36 -0.51
CA GLY A 149 24.60 -1.86 0.86
C GLY A 149 23.25 -1.60 1.53
N LYS A 150 22.26 -1.02 0.85
CA LYS A 150 20.92 -0.82 1.45
C LYS A 150 20.19 -2.15 1.58
N HIS A 151 19.59 -2.42 2.74
CA HIS A 151 18.67 -3.55 2.94
C HIS A 151 17.44 -3.48 2.01
N HIS A 152 16.75 -4.60 1.81
CA HIS A 152 15.61 -4.71 0.88
C HIS A 152 14.58 -3.59 1.06
N ASN A 153 14.04 -3.44 2.28
CA ASN A 153 13.02 -2.42 2.57
C ASN A 153 13.52 -0.99 2.33
N ALA A 154 14.79 -0.71 2.66
CA ALA A 154 15.38 0.60 2.41
C ALA A 154 15.52 0.88 0.90
N ALA A 155 15.92 -0.11 0.11
CA ALA A 155 16.01 0.01 -1.35
C ALA A 155 14.62 0.24 -2.00
N ILE A 156 13.58 -0.46 -1.50
CA ILE A 156 12.20 -0.23 -1.96
C ILE A 156 11.72 1.18 -1.60
N ILE A 157 12.01 1.67 -0.39
CA ILE A 157 11.66 3.06 -0.01
C ILE A 157 12.39 4.08 -0.87
N CYS A 158 13.67 3.89 -1.19
CA CYS A 158 14.37 4.75 -2.15
C CYS A 158 13.69 4.75 -3.53
N LEU A 159 13.27 3.58 -4.00
CA LEU A 159 12.54 3.47 -5.26
C LEU A 159 11.16 4.15 -5.18
N ALA A 160 10.42 3.97 -4.08
CA ALA A 160 9.15 4.63 -3.82
C ALA A 160 9.30 6.16 -3.81
N ARG A 161 10.37 6.68 -3.20
CA ARG A 161 10.70 8.11 -3.21
C ARG A 161 10.89 8.63 -4.63
N ARG A 162 11.67 7.93 -5.46
CA ARG A 162 11.85 8.30 -6.88
C ARG A 162 10.54 8.22 -7.67
N ARG A 163 9.73 7.18 -7.45
CA ARG A 163 8.44 7.00 -8.12
C ARG A 163 7.43 8.08 -7.70
N CYS A 164 7.49 8.55 -6.46
CA CYS A 164 6.67 9.65 -5.97
C CYS A 164 6.89 10.94 -6.76
N ASP A 165 8.12 11.23 -7.21
CA ASP A 165 8.39 12.39 -8.06
C ASP A 165 7.72 12.27 -9.42
N VAL A 166 7.78 11.07 -10.02
CA VAL A 166 7.14 10.79 -11.30
C VAL A 166 5.61 10.88 -11.18
N ILE A 167 5.04 10.26 -10.14
CA ILE A 167 3.60 10.29 -9.86
C ILE A 167 3.10 11.73 -9.69
N TYR A 168 3.85 12.57 -8.94
CA TYR A 168 3.50 13.98 -8.78
C TYR A 168 3.45 14.71 -10.13
N SER A 169 4.48 14.53 -10.98
CA SER A 169 4.54 15.16 -12.30
C SER A 169 3.43 14.68 -13.23
N MET A 170 3.14 13.38 -13.25
CA MET A 170 2.05 12.79 -14.03
C MET A 170 0.70 13.38 -13.64
N LEU A 171 0.41 13.42 -12.34
CA LEU A 171 -0.84 13.97 -11.81
C LEU A 171 -0.95 15.48 -12.06
N LYS A 172 0.16 16.22 -11.92
CA LYS A 172 0.18 17.67 -12.14
C LYS A 172 -0.12 18.05 -13.58
N ASN A 173 0.43 17.28 -14.52
CA ASN A 173 0.32 17.57 -15.95
C ASN A 173 -0.83 16.80 -16.63
N GLY A 174 -1.49 15.87 -15.94
CA GLY A 174 -2.48 14.97 -16.54
C GLY A 174 -1.89 14.06 -17.62
N THR A 175 -0.60 13.72 -17.53
CA THR A 175 0.13 13.00 -18.58
C THR A 175 0.33 11.54 -18.22
N LEU A 176 0.21 10.66 -19.21
CA LEU A 176 0.52 9.24 -19.05
C LEU A 176 2.01 9.04 -18.75
N TYR A 177 2.32 7.91 -18.12
CA TYR A 177 3.69 7.54 -17.83
C TYR A 177 4.48 7.39 -19.13
N GLN A 178 5.58 8.13 -19.22
CA GLN A 178 6.55 7.99 -20.28
C GLN A 178 7.80 7.35 -19.70
N GLU A 179 8.18 6.21 -20.28
CA GLU A 179 9.42 5.55 -19.89
C GLU A 179 10.59 6.43 -20.31
N GLN A 180 11.44 6.77 -19.34
CA GLN A 180 12.65 7.51 -19.63
C GLN A 180 13.65 6.53 -20.24
N THR A 181 13.73 6.50 -21.57
CA THR A 181 14.74 5.75 -22.30
C THR A 181 16.09 6.16 -21.74
N LEU A 182 16.76 5.23 -21.05
CA LEU A 182 18.16 5.40 -20.72
C LEU A 182 18.89 5.45 -22.06
N ALA A 183 19.30 6.66 -22.48
CA ALA A 183 20.26 6.80 -23.56
C ALA A 183 21.46 5.90 -23.21
N ALA A 184 21.77 5.00 -24.14
CA ALA A 184 22.86 4.02 -24.02
C ALA A 184 24.21 4.70 -23.82
#